data_AF-A0A1I1S495-F1
#
_entry.id   AF-A0A1I1S495-F1
#
_cell.length_a   1.000
_cell.length_b   1.000
_cell.length_c   1.000
_cell.angle_alpha   90.00
_cell.angle_beta   90.00
_cell.angle_gamma   90.00
#
_symmetry.space_group_name_H-M   'P 1'
#
loop_
_entity.id
_entity.type
_entity.pdbx_description
1 polymer ?
#
loop_
_entity_poly.entity_id
_entity_poly.type
_entity_poly.pdbx_seq_one_letter_code
_entity_poly.pdbx_strand_id
1 'polypeptide(L)' 'MTRATLSRIVNGHAAMTPDISIRLEEALGASREMWSGMQTTYDLWQAAQKPRKRIPRIAGAEGQSV' A
#
# COMPACT_ATOMS: atom_id res chain seq x y z
N MET A 1 12.19 6.32 -15.47
CA MET A 1 11.16 5.26 -15.53
C MET A 1 10.85 4.95 -16.99
N THR A 2 10.61 3.70 -17.39
CA THR A 2 10.29 3.37 -18.79
C THR A 2 8.78 3.39 -19.02
N ARG A 3 8.35 3.70 -20.26
CA ARG A 3 6.93 3.62 -20.68
C ARG A 3 6.32 2.24 -20.40
N ALA A 4 7.11 1.18 -20.58
CA ALA A 4 6.69 -0.19 -20.30
C ALA A 4 6.38 -0.43 -18.81
N THR A 5 7.18 0.13 -17.89
CA THR A 5 6.88 0.06 -16.45
C THR A 5 5.62 0.84 -16.09
N LEU A 6 5.43 2.03 -16.65
CA LEU A 6 4.18 2.79 -16.47
C LEU A 6 2.96 2.00 -16.95
N SER A 7 3.06 1.42 -18.15
CA SER A 7 1.99 0.62 -18.73
C SER A 7 1.64 -0.59 -17.86
N ARG A 8 2.63 -1.32 -17.33
CA ARG A 8 2.37 -2.44 -16.42
C ARG A 8 1.66 -2.01 -15.14
N ILE A 9 2.01 -0.86 -14.56
CA ILE A 9 1.37 -0.33 -13.36
C ILE A 9 -0.09 0.05 -13.63
N VAL A 10 -0.35 0.81 -14.70
CA VAL A 10 -1.72 1.20 -15.08
C VAL A 10 -2.62 0.00 -15.34
N ASN A 11 -2.05 -1.09 -15.87
CA ASN A 11 -2.79 -2.34 -16.11
C ASN A 11 -2.77 -3.31 -14.91
N GLY A 12 -2.27 -2.90 -13.74
CA GLY A 12 -2.22 -3.75 -12.55
C GLY A 12 -1.26 -4.94 -12.63
N HIS A 13 -0.40 -4.98 -13.65
CA HIS A 13 0.62 -6.02 -13.85
C HIS A 13 1.94 -5.73 -13.10
N ALA A 14 2.01 -4.63 -12.36
CA ALA A 14 3.12 -4.31 -11.47
C ALA A 14 2.60 -3.49 -10.29
N ALA A 15 3.06 -3.81 -9.08
CA ALA A 15 2.79 -2.99 -7.91
C ALA A 15 3.53 -1.65 -7.99
N MET A 16 2.92 -0.64 -7.38
CA MET A 16 3.52 0.68 -7.23
C MET A 16 4.49 0.67 -6.05
N THR A 17 5.78 0.88 -6.30
CA THR A 17 6.81 0.92 -5.26
C THR A 17 7.14 2.36 -4.84
N PRO A 18 7.74 2.58 -3.65
CA PRO A 18 8.11 3.93 -3.20
C PRO A 18 9.02 4.69 -4.19
N ASP A 19 10.02 4.03 -4.79
CA ASP A 19 10.89 4.63 -5.82
C ASP A 19 10.08 5.07 -7.06
N ILE A 20 9.09 4.30 -7.47
CA ILE A 20 8.22 4.67 -8.59
C ILE A 20 7.31 5.83 -8.21
N SER A 21 6.75 5.86 -7.01
CA SER A 21 5.94 6.98 -6.52
C SER A 21 6.73 8.30 -6.56
N ILE A 22 8.00 8.29 -6.13
CA ILE A 22 8.88 9.47 -6.21
C ILE A 22 9.12 9.88 -7.67
N ARG A 23 9.46 8.92 -8.54
CA ARG A 23 9.69 9.20 -9.96
C ARG A 23 8.46 9.72 -10.69
N LEU A 24 7.27 9.28 -10.28
CA LEU A 24 6.00 9.77 -10.83
C LEU A 24 5.68 11.18 -10.32
N GLU A 25 6.01 11.50 -9.08
CA GLU A 25 5.90 12.86 -8.55
C GLU A 25 6.82 13.81 -9.32
N GLU A 26 8.08 13.44 -9.54
CA GLU A 26 9.03 14.26 -10.31
C GLU A 26 8.61 14.40 -11.78
N ALA A 27 8.02 13.36 -12.38
CA ALA A 27 7.66 13.35 -13.80
C ALA A 27 6.29 13.96 -14.11
N LEU A 28 5.31 13.86 -13.21
CA LEU A 28 3.90 14.21 -13.45
C LEU A 28 3.35 15.22 -12.45
N GLY A 29 4.10 15.58 -11.40
CA GLY A 29 3.65 16.49 -10.33
C GLY A 29 2.58 15.91 -9.40
N ALA A 30 2.23 14.62 -9.55
CA ALA A 30 1.24 13.95 -8.72
C ALA A 30 1.91 13.40 -7.44
N SER A 31 1.35 13.71 -6.27
CA SER A 31 1.95 13.37 -4.97
C SER A 31 2.24 11.88 -4.81
N ARG A 32 3.47 11.55 -4.37
CA ARG A 32 3.91 10.20 -4.01
C ARG A 32 3.06 9.56 -2.91
N GLU A 33 2.44 10.36 -2.04
CA GLU A 33 1.57 9.88 -0.96
C GLU A 33 0.24 9.37 -1.51
N MET A 34 -0.32 10.07 -2.51
CA MET A 34 -1.53 9.63 -3.22
C MET A 34 -1.33 8.23 -3.82
N TRP A 35 -0.22 8.08 -4.55
CA TRP A 35 0.20 6.83 -5.19
C TRP A 35 0.38 5.69 -4.19
N SER A 36 1.13 5.96 -3.11
CA SER A 36 1.37 4.98 -2.06
C SER A 36 0.09 4.59 -1.30
N GLY A 37 -0.84 5.53 -1.13
CA GLY A 37 -2.15 5.29 -0.51
C GLY A 37 -3.05 4.38 -1.35
N MET A 38 -3.03 4.54 -2.68
CA MET A 38 -3.77 3.66 -3.61
C MET A 38 -3.27 2.22 -3.52
N GLN A 39 -1.95 2.03 -3.59
CA GLN A 39 -1.34 0.71 -3.46
C GLN A 39 -1.67 0.06 -2.11
N THR A 40 -1.55 0.82 -1.02
CA THR A 40 -1.90 0.35 0.32
C THR A 40 -3.36 -0.10 0.41
N THR A 41 -4.28 0.68 -0.16
CA THR A 41 -5.71 0.33 -0.20
C THR A 41 -5.95 -0.97 -0.98
N TYR A 42 -5.28 -1.11 -2.13
CA TYR A 42 -5.36 -2.32 -2.94
C TYR A 42 -4.82 -3.55 -2.21
N ASP A 43 -3.66 -3.43 -1.56
CA ASP A 43 -3.04 -4.51 -0.79
C ASP A 43 -3.93 -4.92 0.40
N LEU A 44 -4.52 -3.96 1.10
CA LEU A 44 -5.47 -4.22 2.17
C LEU A 44 -6.71 -4.98 1.67
N TRP A 45 -7.29 -4.56 0.55
CA TRP A 45 -8.42 -5.24 -0.09
C TRP A 45 -8.07 -6.66 -0.53
N GLN A 46 -6.93 -6.85 -1.20
CA GLN A 46 -6.46 -8.18 -1.59
C GLN A 46 -6.23 -9.08 -0.38
N ALA A 47 -5.62 -8.54 0.67
CA ALA A 47 -5.38 -9.29 1.89
C ALA A 47 -6.72 -9.62 2.59
N ALA A 48 -7.71 -8.73 2.54
CA ALA A 48 -9.05 -8.93 3.12
C ALA A 48 -9.82 -10.11 2.50
N GLN A 49 -9.56 -10.43 1.24
CA GLN A 49 -10.20 -11.56 0.56
C GLN A 49 -9.59 -12.92 0.95
N LYS A 50 -8.41 -12.95 1.57
CA LYS A 50 -7.77 -14.21 1.97
C LYS A 50 -8.40 -14.72 3.27
N PRO A 51 -8.63 -16.04 3.40
CA PRO A 51 -9.06 -16.62 4.67
C PRO A 51 -8.00 -16.36 5.75
N ARG A 52 -8.41 -15.80 6.88
CA ARG A 52 -7.50 -15.45 7.98
C ARG A 52 -7.85 -16.24 9.23
N LYS A 53 -6.81 -16.70 9.93
CA LYS A 53 -6.96 -17.21 11.30
C LYS A 53 -7.40 -16.05 12.20
N ARG A 54 -8.31 -16.31 13.14
CA ARG A 54 -8.69 -15.30 14.15
C ARG A 54 -7.44 -14.89 14.92
N ILE A 55 -7.09 -13.61 14.86
CA ILE A 55 -6.02 -13.02 15.67
C ILE A 55 -6.70 -12.55 16.96
N PRO A 56 -6.36 -13.10 18.14
CA PRO A 56 -6.89 -12.62 19.40
C PRO A 56 -6.57 -11.13 19.58
N ARG A 57 -7.54 -10.35 20.06
CA ARG A 57 -7.27 -8.96 20.46
C ARG A 57 -6.28 -9.02 21.62
N ILE A 58 -5.14 -8.34 21.48
CA ILE A 58 -4.30 -8.04 22.64
C ILE A 58 -5.11 -7.12 23.54
N ALA A 59 -5.62 -7.64 24.66
CA ALA A 59 -6.19 -6.80 25.70
C ALA A 59 -5.04 -5.98 26.27
N GLY A 60 -5.24 -4.66 26.38
CA GLY A 60 -4.29 -3.80 27.08
C GLY A 60 -4.17 -4.29 28.52
N ALA A 61 -2.99 -4.14 29.11
CA ALA A 61 -2.76 -4.37 30.52
C ALA A 61 -3.58 -3.36 31.35
N GLU A 62 -4.87 -3.64 31.55
CA GLU A 62 -5.70 -3.02 32.57
C GLU A 62 -5.36 -3.69 33.91
N GLY A 63 -4.29 -3.19 34.54
CA GLY A 63 -3.82 -3.70 35.83
C GLY A 63 -2.38 -3.33 36.14
N GLN A 64 -2.09 -2.03 36.26
CA GLN A 64 -0.98 -1.52 37.07
C GLN A 64 -1.36 -0.11 37.53
N SER A 65 -2.22 -0.10 38.55
CA SER A 65 -2.37 1.01 39.47
C SER A 65 -1.14 1.09 40.37
N VAL A 66 -0.43 2.22 40.37
CA VAL A 66 0.26 2.79 41.53
C VAL A 66 0.08 4.30 41.47
#